data_AF-A0A838PST5-F1
#
_entry.id   AF-A0A838PST5-F1
#
_cell.length_a   1.000
_cell.length_b   1.000
_cell.length_c   1.000
_cell.angle_alpha   90.00
_cell.angle_beta   90.00
_cell.angle_gamma   90.00
#
_symmetry.space_group_name_H-M   'P 1'
#
loop_
_entity.id
_entity.type
_entity.pdbx_description
1 polymer ?
#
loop_
_entity_poly.entity_id
_entity_poly.type
_entity_poly.pdbx_seq_one_letter_code
_entity_poly.pdbx_strand_id
1 'polypeptide(L)'
;MGRTHVVLDDGLLEAIDSVAGERGRSRFLEQAAREKLARLELEAAVQATAGTVQQNDYPDWSTRERAAEWVRHTRRTEQAS
;
A
#
# COMPACT_ATOMS: atom_id res chain seq x y z
N MET A 1 16.14 19.75 -3.52
CA MET A 1 15.46 19.03 -4.63
C MET A 1 16.52 18.63 -5.65
N GLY A 2 16.61 17.33 -5.97
CA GLY A 2 17.57 16.81 -6.95
C GLY A 2 16.96 16.77 -8.36
N ARG A 3 17.80 16.85 -9.39
CA ARG A 3 17.39 16.61 -10.79
C ARG A 3 18.02 15.30 -11.25
N THR A 4 17.20 14.45 -11.85
CA THR A 4 17.61 13.16 -12.40
C THR A 4 17.07 13.06 -13.82
N HIS A 5 17.91 12.60 -14.75
CA HIS A 5 17.48 12.24 -16.10
C HIS A 5 17.01 10.78 -16.10
N VAL A 6 15.80 10.53 -16.59
CA VAL A 6 15.20 9.19 -16.66
C VAL A 6 14.86 8.91 -18.12
N VAL A 7 15.26 7.73 -18.59
CA VAL A 7 14.90 7.23 -19.93
C VAL A 7 13.74 6.27 -19.76
N LEU A 8 12.68 6.48 -20.53
CA LEU A 8 11.48 5.65 -20.59
C LEU A 8 11.29 5.21 -22.05
N ASP A 9 10.64 4.08 -22.26
CA ASP A 9 10.23 3.73 -23.63
C ASP A 9 9.09 4.66 -24.08
N ASP A 10 8.98 4.84 -25.40
CA ASP A 10 8.03 5.78 -26.01
C ASP A 10 6.57 5.45 -25.64
N GLY A 11 6.20 4.17 -25.58
CA GLY A 11 4.85 3.73 -25.24
C GLY A 11 4.49 4.04 -23.79
N LEU A 12 5.43 3.85 -22.85
CA LEU A 12 5.22 4.26 -21.46
C LEU A 12 5.13 5.78 -21.33
N LEU A 13 5.94 6.52 -22.08
CA LEU A 13 5.88 7.98 -22.08
C LEU A 13 4.52 8.49 -22.59
N GLU A 14 4.03 7.95 -23.70
CA GLU A 14 2.70 8.25 -24.25
C GLU A 14 1.58 7.90 -23.26
N ALA A 15 1.68 6.74 -22.60
CA ALA A 15 0.71 6.34 -21.58
C ALA A 15 0.67 7.34 -20.41
N ILE A 16 1.83 7.78 -19.92
CA ILE A 16 1.92 8.80 -18.87
C ILE A 16 1.30 10.12 -19.36
N ASP A 17 1.57 10.52 -20.60
CA ASP A 17 1.02 11.76 -21.16
C ASP A 17 -0.48 11.73 -21.31
N SER A 18 -1.06 10.57 -21.65
CA SER A 18 -2.52 10.43 -21.75
C SER A 18 -3.23 10.69 -20.40
N VAL A 19 -2.54 10.47 -19.28
CA VAL A 19 -3.08 10.62 -17.92
C VAL A 19 -2.69 11.97 -17.31
N ALA A 20 -1.42 12.35 -17.41
CA ALA A 20 -0.85 13.50 -16.72
C ALA A 20 -0.58 14.71 -17.62
N GLY A 21 -0.59 14.51 -18.94
CA GLY A 21 -0.13 15.48 -19.93
C GLY A 21 1.39 15.65 -19.94
N GLU A 22 1.92 16.18 -21.05
CA GLU A 22 3.36 16.35 -21.27
C GLU A 22 4.07 17.17 -20.17
N ARG A 23 3.36 18.14 -19.58
CA ARG A 23 3.87 19.01 -18.51
C ARG A 23 3.72 18.40 -17.11
N GLY A 24 2.94 17.32 -16.97
CA GLY A 24 2.63 16.65 -15.70
C GLY A 24 3.55 15.46 -15.38
N ARG A 25 4.42 15.06 -16.30
CA ARG A 25 5.29 13.87 -16.17
C ARG A 25 6.12 13.84 -14.89
N SER A 26 6.76 14.94 -14.52
CA SER A 26 7.61 15.00 -13.32
C SER A 26 6.82 14.75 -12.04
N ARG A 27 5.65 15.37 -11.92
CA ARG A 27 4.74 15.18 -10.79
C ARG A 27 4.20 13.75 -10.76
N PHE A 28 3.80 13.22 -11.92
CA PHE A 28 3.32 11.84 -12.03
C PHE A 28 4.38 10.84 -11.57
N LEU A 29 5.61 10.96 -12.08
CA LEU A 29 6.72 10.09 -11.71
C LEU A 29 7.09 10.22 -10.23
N GLU A 30 7.07 11.44 -9.67
CA GLU A 30 7.30 11.65 -8.25
C GLU A 30 6.24 10.93 -7.39
N GLN A 31 4.95 11.07 -7.74
CA GLN A 31 3.86 10.40 -7.02
C GLN A 31 3.98 8.88 -7.14
N ALA A 32 4.18 8.36 -8.36
CA ALA A 32 4.35 6.93 -8.59
C ALA A 32 5.56 6.36 -7.82
N ALA A 33 6.68 7.09 -7.77
CA ALA A 33 7.85 6.69 -7.00
C ALA A 33 7.55 6.63 -5.49
N ARG A 34 6.87 7.64 -4.95
CA ARG A 34 6.45 7.65 -3.53
C ARG A 34 5.52 6.48 -3.20
N GLU A 35 4.53 6.23 -4.04
CA GLU A 35 3.60 5.10 -3.87
C GLU A 35 4.32 3.75 -3.91
N LYS A 36 5.24 3.57 -4.86
CA LYS A 36 6.03 2.33 -4.97
C LYS A 36 6.93 2.13 -3.76
N LEU A 37 7.60 3.19 -3.29
CA LEU A 37 8.46 3.13 -2.11
C LEU A 37 7.65 2.78 -0.84
N ALA A 38 6.50 3.42 -0.63
CA ALA A 38 5.63 3.10 0.51
C ALA A 38 5.15 1.64 0.48
N ARG A 39 4.81 1.13 -0.71
CA ARG A 39 4.43 -0.29 -0.87
C ARG A 39 5.58 -1.24 -0.54
N LEU A 40 6.80 -0.93 -0.98
CA LEU A 40 7.99 -1.74 -0.68
C LEU A 40 8.34 -1.71 0.81
N GLU A 41 8.20 -0.56 1.46
CA GLU A 41 8.40 -0.42 2.90
C GLU A 41 7.39 -1.24 3.69
N LEU A 42 6.11 -1.19 3.32
CA LEU A 42 5.06 -2.01 3.94
C LEU A 42 5.35 -3.51 3.76
N GLU A 43 5.75 -3.93 2.55
CA GLU A 43 6.10 -5.32 2.27
C GLU A 43 7.28 -5.77 3.16
N ALA A 44 8.33 -4.95 3.27
CA ALA A 44 9.46 -5.24 4.14
C ALA A 44 9.06 -5.33 5.62
N ALA A 45 8.19 -4.42 6.11
CA ALA A 45 7.68 -4.45 7.47
C ALA A 45 6.84 -5.70 7.76
N VAL A 46 5.98 -6.12 6.82
CA VAL A 46 5.19 -7.35 6.95
C VAL A 46 6.11 -8.58 7.03
N GLN A 47 7.16 -8.65 6.20
CA GLN A 47 8.12 -9.75 6.24
C GLN A 47 8.95 -9.74 7.53
N ALA A 48 9.42 -8.57 7.97
CA ALA A 48 10.24 -8.43 9.17
C ALA A 48 9.48 -8.75 10.47
N THR A 49 8.15 -8.62 10.45
CA THR A 49 7.27 -8.91 11.60
C THR A 49 6.53 -10.24 11.47
N ALA A 50 6.86 -11.04 10.44
CA ALA A 50 6.25 -12.35 10.25
C ALA A 50 6.54 -13.24 11.47
N GLY A 51 5.48 -13.79 12.07
CA GLY A 51 5.58 -14.63 13.25
C GLY A 51 5.63 -13.89 14.60
N THR A 52 5.64 -12.55 14.60
CA THR A 52 5.54 -11.75 15.84
C THR A 52 4.19 -11.92 16.53
N VAL A 53 3.12 -12.15 15.76
CA VAL A 53 1.78 -12.45 16.28
C VAL A 53 1.63 -13.96 16.43
N GLN A 54 1.59 -14.45 17.67
CA GLN A 54 1.31 -15.87 17.91
C GLN A 54 -0.19 -16.10 17.97
N GLN A 55 -0.63 -17.27 17.49
CA GLN A 55 -2.06 -17.63 17.49
C GLN A 55 -2.68 -17.64 18.90
N ASN A 56 -1.88 -17.95 19.92
CA ASN A 56 -2.31 -17.94 21.32
C ASN A 56 -2.58 -16.53 21.85
N ASP A 57 -1.90 -15.51 21.32
CA ASP A 57 -2.08 -14.13 21.75
C ASP A 57 -3.42 -13.57 21.27
N TYR A 58 -3.89 -14.04 20.11
CA TYR A 58 -5.14 -13.61 19.48
C TYR A 58 -5.94 -14.79 18.91
N PRO A 59 -6.65 -15.55 19.78
CA PRO A 59 -7.41 -16.73 19.35
C PRO A 59 -8.50 -16.42 18.32
N ASP A 60 -9.06 -15.20 18.36
CA ASP A 60 -10.06 -14.74 17.40
C ASP A 60 -9.47 -14.42 16.03
N TRP A 61 -8.15 -14.35 15.88
CA TRP A 61 -7.47 -14.16 14.59
C TRP A 61 -6.92 -15.47 14.00
N SER A 62 -7.19 -16.60 14.65
CA SER A 62 -6.69 -17.92 14.25
C SER A 62 -7.13 -18.39 12.86
N THR A 63 -8.25 -17.87 12.35
CA THR A 63 -8.80 -18.15 11.02
C THR A 63 -9.38 -16.86 10.42
N ARG A 64 -9.57 -16.83 9.09
CA ARG A 64 -10.18 -15.66 8.43
C ARG A 64 -11.60 -15.42 8.90
N GLU A 65 -12.36 -16.49 9.10
CA GLU A 65 -13.76 -16.45 9.51
C GLU A 65 -13.89 -15.81 10.90
N ARG A 66 -13.08 -16.27 11.86
CA ARG A 66 -13.06 -15.71 13.23
C ARG A 66 -12.55 -14.27 13.24
N ALA A 67 -11.51 -13.96 12.46
CA ALA A 67 -11.01 -12.59 12.35
C ALA A 67 -12.09 -11.66 11.80
N ALA A 68 -12.85 -12.11 10.79
CA ALA A 68 -13.96 -11.36 10.23
C ALA A 68 -15.14 -11.21 11.23
N GLU A 69 -15.45 -12.24 12.01
CA GLU A 69 -16.44 -12.17 13.10
C GLU A 69 -16.03 -11.16 14.16
N TRP A 70 -14.77 -11.19 14.58
CA TRP A 70 -14.19 -10.24 15.53
C TRP A 70 -14.32 -8.81 15.01
N VAL A 71 -13.89 -8.53 13.77
CA VAL A 71 -14.06 -7.18 13.16
C VAL A 71 -15.54 -6.75 13.12
N ARG A 72 -16.46 -7.65 12.75
CA ARG A 72 -17.90 -7.36 12.74
C ARG A 72 -18.47 -7.11 14.14
N HIS A 73 -17.97 -7.80 15.15
CA HIS A 73 -18.37 -7.58 16.54
C HIS A 73 -17.87 -6.21 17.02
N THR A 74 -16.56 -5.95 16.88
CA THR A 74 -15.92 -4.68 17.27
C THR A 74 -16.61 -3.48 16.64
N ARG A 75 -16.89 -3.52 15.33
CA ARG A 75 -17.61 -2.42 14.65
C ARG A 75 -19.01 -2.18 15.19
N ARG A 76 -19.74 -3.22 15.61
CA ARG A 76 -21.09 -3.08 16.20
C ARG A 76 -21.04 -2.50 17.60
N THR A 77 -20.03 -2.86 18.39
CA THR A 77 -19.88 -2.37 19.76
C THR A 77 -19.33 -0.95 19.80
N GLU A 78 -18.43 -0.59 18.88
CA GLU A 78 -17.85 0.77 18.78
C GLU A 78 -18.82 1.79 18.16
N GLN A 79 -19.71 1.38 17.26
CA GLN A 79 -20.76 2.27 16.69
C GLN A 79 -21.97 2.45 17.62
N ALA A 80 -22.06 1.68 18.70
CA ALA A 80 -23.16 1.75 19.67
C ALA A 80 -22.84 2.65 20.88
N SER A 81 -21.76 3.45 20.82
CA SER A 81 -21.36 4.44 21.83
C SER A 81 -21.31 5.85 21.25
#